data_AF-X1QKN0-F1
#
_entry.id   AF-X1QKN0-F1
#
_cell.length_a   1.000
_cell.length_b   1.000
_cell.length_c   1.000
_cell.angle_alpha   90.00
_cell.angle_beta   90.00
_cell.angle_gamma   90.00
#
_symmetry.space_group_name_H-M   'P 1'
#
loop_
_entity.id
_entity.type
_entity.pdbx_description
1 polymer ?
#
loop_
_entity_poly.entity_id
_entity_poly.type
_entity_poly.pdbx_seq_one_letter_code
_entity_poly.pdbx_strand_id
1 'polypeptide(L)' 'MKEEELRLLCRTCNMEWIEKRPKGYFVRYGKDNNYLINRDNPEERKYFKCPHCGSRSKIARLPVKSVTKC' A
#
# COMPACT_ATOMS: atom_id res chain seq x y z
N MET A 1 -4.94 14.84 13.45
CA MET A 1 -3.99 14.65 12.33
C MET A 1 -4.42 13.38 11.59
N LYS A 2 -4.69 13.44 10.28
CA LYS A 2 -5.36 12.35 9.56
C LYS A 2 -4.35 11.25 9.19
N GLU A 3 -4.65 9.99 9.53
CA GLU A 3 -3.96 8.83 8.97
C GLU A 3 -4.21 8.80 7.46
N GLU A 4 -3.17 8.60 6.65
CA GLU A 4 -3.33 8.55 5.18
C GLU A 4 -3.74 7.13 4.76
N GLU A 5 -4.78 7.03 3.95
CA GLU A 5 -5.25 5.76 3.40
C GLU A 5 -4.51 5.39 2.10
N LEU A 6 -4.19 4.12 1.96
CA LEU A 6 -3.59 3.54 0.76
C LEU A 6 -4.58 2.58 0.11
N ARG A 7 -5.03 2.90 -1.09
CA ARG A 7 -5.81 1.96 -1.91
C ARG A 7 -4.86 1.03 -2.63
N LEU A 8 -5.00 -0.28 -2.38
CA LEU A 8 -4.16 -1.33 -2.93
C LEU A 8 -4.99 -2.31 -3.75
N LEU A 9 -4.38 -2.90 -4.76
CA LEU A 9 -4.93 -3.94 -5.62
C LEU A 9 -3.99 -5.14 -5.66
N CYS A 10 -4.50 -6.32 -5.35
CA CYS A 10 -3.77 -7.57 -5.50
C CYS A 10 -4.02 -8.08 -6.91
N ARG A 11 -3.02 -8.00 -7.78
CA ARG A 11 -3.16 -8.49 -9.16
C ARG A 11 -3.20 -10.03 -9.25
N THR A 12 -2.96 -10.74 -8.15
CA THR A 12 -3.08 -12.21 -8.08
C THR A 12 -4.54 -12.67 -8.00
N CYS A 13 -5.37 -12.01 -7.20
CA CYS A 13 -6.78 -12.38 -7.01
C CYS A 13 -7.77 -11.25 -7.37
N ASN A 14 -7.27 -10.17 -7.96
CA ASN A 14 -8.00 -8.96 -8.34
C ASN A 14 -8.76 -8.27 -7.19
N MET A 15 -8.33 -8.47 -5.94
CA MET A 15 -8.95 -7.87 -4.76
C MET A 15 -8.36 -6.50 -4.47
N GLU A 16 -9.24 -5.50 -4.31
CA GLU A 16 -8.87 -4.18 -3.79
C GLU A 16 -9.08 -4.10 -2.27
N TRP A 17 -8.23 -3.34 -1.57
CA TRP A 17 -8.44 -3.01 -0.16
C TRP A 17 -7.82 -1.66 0.20
N ILE A 18 -8.24 -1.14 1.35
CA ILE A 18 -7.68 0.07 1.94
C ILE A 18 -6.76 -0.34 3.10
N GLU A 19 -5.51 0.11 3.04
CA GLU A 19 -4.51 -0.07 4.09
C GLU A 19 -4.21 1.28 4.74
N LYS A 20 -4.05 1.31 6.06
CA LYS A 20 -3.64 2.54 6.75
C LYS A 20 -2.14 2.73 6.63
N ARG A 21 -1.68 3.89 6.16
CA ARG A 21 -0.24 4.20 6.16
C ARG A 21 0.17 4.67 7.56
N PRO A 22 1.09 3.99 8.25
CA PRO A 22 1.59 4.47 9.52
C PRO A 22 2.38 5.77 9.35
N LYS A 23 2.36 6.63 10.38
CA LYS A 23 3.14 7.88 10.38
C LYS A 23 4.64 7.57 10.27
N GLY A 24 5.36 8.35 9.46
CA GLY A 24 6.79 8.15 9.23
C GLY A 24 7.13 7.10 8.16
N TYR A 25 6.14 6.35 7.64
CA TYR A 25 6.37 5.43 6.53
C TYR A 25 5.95 6.07 5.21
N PHE A 26 6.69 5.76 4.15
CA PHE A 26 6.31 6.10 2.79
C PHE A 26 6.28 4.86 1.90
N VAL A 27 5.46 4.93 0.86
CA VAL A 27 5.34 3.84 -0.12
C VAL A 27 6.50 3.94 -1.11
N ARG A 28 7.17 2.81 -1.36
CA ARG A 28 8.14 2.64 -2.44
C ARG A 28 7.64 1.59 -3.43
N TYR A 29 8.05 1.78 -4.68
CA TYR A 29 7.72 0.91 -5.80
C TYR A 29 8.89 -0.04 -6.03
N GLY A 30 8.67 -1.33 -5.86
CA GLY A 30 9.58 -2.38 -6.31
C GLY A 30 9.16 -2.93 -7.67
N LYS A 31 10.05 -3.70 -8.31
CA LYS A 31 9.78 -4.37 -9.59
C LYS A 31 8.54 -5.29 -9.52
N ASP A 32 8.40 -6.01 -8.41
CA ASP A 32 7.34 -7.01 -8.23
C ASP A 32 6.27 -6.59 -7.22
N ASN A 33 6.58 -5.63 -6.35
CA ASN A 33 5.74 -5.24 -5.22
C ASN A 33 5.99 -3.83 -4.71
N ASN A 34 4.91 -3.19 -4.31
CA ASN A 34 5.00 -2.01 -3.46
C ASN A 34 5.24 -2.43 -2.00
N TYR A 35 5.95 -1.59 -1.27
CA TYR A 35 6.21 -1.78 0.16
C TYR A 35 6.30 -0.44 0.89
N LEU A 36 6.16 -0.47 2.20
CA LEU A 36 6.42 0.65 3.09
C LEU A 36 7.86 0.59 3.58
N ILE A 37 8.46 1.76 3.78
CA ILE A 37 9.79 1.91 4.37
C ILE A 37 9.72 3.03 5.39
N ASN A 38 10.39 2.84 6.52
CA ASN A 38 10.44 3.83 7.58
C ASN A 38 11.40 4.97 7.18
N ARG A 39 10.97 6.21 7.41
CA ARG A 39 11.78 7.41 7.16
C ARG A 39 13.02 7.49 8.03
N ASP A 40 12.91 7.08 9.27
CA ASP A 40 14.01 7.21 10.24
C ASP A 40 14.88 5.94 10.26
N ASN A 41 14.37 4.83 9.71
CA ASN A 41 15.11 3.58 9.55
C ASN A 41 14.87 2.94 8.16
N PRO A 42 15.68 3.29 7.15
CA PRO A 42 15.53 2.78 5.79
C PRO A 42 15.66 1.26 5.63
N GLU A 43 16.23 0.56 6.62
CA GLU A 43 16.31 -0.91 6.61
C GLU A 43 14.97 -1.57 6.96
N GLU A 44 14.11 -0.85 7.68
CA GLU A 44 12.80 -1.35 8.09
C GLU A 44 11.79 -1.27 6.93
N ARG A 45 11.68 -2.39 6.19
CA ARG A 45 10.72 -2.55 5.09
C ARG A 45 9.52 -3.39 5.52
N LYS A 46 8.31 -2.91 5.24
CA LYS A 46 7.05 -3.63 5.46
C LYS A 46 6.36 -3.89 4.12
N TYR A 47 6.24 -5.16 3.76
CA TYR A 47 5.52 -5.57 2.55
C TYR A 47 4.02 -5.67 2.83
N PHE A 48 3.22 -5.34 1.82
CA PHE A 48 1.78 -5.58 1.88
C PHE A 48 1.48 -7.08 1.75
N LYS A 49 0.42 -7.53 2.40
CA LYS A 49 -0.12 -8.88 2.27
C LYS A 49 -1.58 -8.78 1.91
N CYS A 50 -1.99 -9.38 0.79
CA CYS A 50 -3.38 -9.40 0.38
C CYS A 50 -4.23 -10.11 1.46
N PRO A 51 -5.30 -9.49 1.98
CA PRO A 51 -6.13 -10.10 3.02
C PRO A 51 -6.96 -11.28 2.49
N HIS A 52 -7.22 -11.34 1.19
CA HIS A 52 -8.04 -12.39 0.57
C HIS A 52 -7.24 -13.66 0.26
N CYS A 53 -6.15 -13.54 -0.51
CA CYS A 53 -5.37 -14.71 -0.96
C CYS A 53 -4.03 -14.88 -0.24
N GLY A 54 -3.67 -13.98 0.69
CA GLY A 54 -2.39 -14.02 1.40
C GLY A 54 -1.14 -13.69 0.57
N SER A 55 -1.30 -13.42 -0.73
CA SER A 55 -0.20 -13.08 -1.63
C SER A 55 0.50 -11.80 -1.16
N ARG A 56 1.84 -11.83 -1.15
CA ARG A 56 2.72 -10.66 -0.93
C ARG A 56 3.34 -10.16 -2.23
N SER A 57 2.89 -10.69 -3.37
CA SER A 57 3.38 -10.40 -4.72
C SER A 57 2.36 -9.65 -5.56
N LYS A 58 2.81 -8.85 -6.54
CA LYS A 58 1.96 -8.16 -7.52
C LYS A 58 0.91 -7.24 -6.88
N ILE A 59 1.29 -6.55 -5.80
CA ILE A 59 0.42 -5.57 -5.13
C ILE A 59 0.67 -4.18 -5.71
N ALA A 60 -0.34 -3.63 -6.38
CA ALA A 60 -0.32 -2.30 -6.96
C ALA A 60 -0.96 -1.27 -6.02
N ARG A 61 -0.45 -0.04 -6.03
CA ARG A 61 -1.10 1.12 -5.40
C ARG A 61 -2.01 1.76 -6.44
N LEU A 62 -3.28 1.93 -6.09
CA LEU A 62 -4.23 2.68 -6.89
C LEU A 62 -4.27 4.14 -6.43
N PRO A 63 -4.65 5.08 -7.30
CA PRO A 63 -5.04 6.41 -6.87
C PRO A 63 -6.13 6.30 -5.79
N VAL A 64 -5.92 6.99 -4.67
CA VAL A 64 -7.00 7.24 -3.72
C VAL A 64 -8.00 8.09 -4.51
N LYS A 65 -9.25 7.62 -4.63
CA LYS A 65 -10.27 8.36 -5.39
C LYS A 65 -10.36 9.74 -4.77
N SER A 66 -9.88 10.77 -5.48
CA SER A 66 -10.18 12.14 -5.13
C SER A 66 -11.69 12.25 -5.22
N VAL A 67 -12.35 12.45 -4.10
CA VAL A 67 -13.74 12.87 -4.10
C VAL A 67 -13.72 14.23 -4.79
N THR A 68 -13.99 14.25 -6.09
CA THR A 68 -14.33 15.49 -6.78
C THR A 68 -15.62 15.94 -6.12
N LYS A 69 -15.51 16.88 -5.17
CA LYS A 69 -16.65 17.67 -4.75
C LYS A 69 -17.03 18.50 -5.96
N CYS A 70 -17.99 18.01 -6.73
CA CYS A 70 -18.81 18.87 -7.57
C CYS A 70 -19.61 19.82 -6.68
#